data_AF-A0ABC8EPF8-F1
#
_entry.id   AF-A0ABC8EPF8-F1
#
_cell.length_a   1.000
_cell.length_b   1.000
_cell.length_c   1.000
_cell.angle_alpha   90.00
_cell.angle_beta   90.00
_cell.angle_gamma   90.00
#
_symmetry.space_group_name_H-M   'P 1'
#
loop_
_entity.id
_entity.type
_entity.pdbx_description
1 polymer ?
#
loop_
_entity_poly.entity_id
_entity_poly.type
_entity_poly.pdbx_seq_one_letter_code
_entity_poly.pdbx_strand_id
1 'polypeptide(L)'
;MGKRSITDSFWIIVFGKNGLVGLVSVGFVLLLPILVLTKRLSAAEWSLPDNAPAAALSMVLLGFTIDCLVNAMMSPLYFVIAGGLISYRPALEPVQDVSLHSRSSSY
;
A
#
# COMPACT_ATOMS: atom_id res chain seq x y z
N MET A 1 15.67 -20.09 37.28
CA MET A 1 15.93 -19.08 36.22
C MET A 1 14.75 -19.10 35.25
N GLY A 2 13.83 -18.13 35.36
CA GLY A 2 12.67 -18.05 34.49
C GLY A 2 13.10 -17.72 33.06
N LYS A 3 12.72 -18.56 32.10
CA LYS A 3 12.87 -18.26 30.68
C LYS A 3 12.00 -17.05 30.38
N ARG A 4 12.62 -15.87 30.21
CA ARG A 4 11.96 -14.73 29.59
C ARG A 4 11.78 -15.12 28.12
N SER A 5 10.59 -15.60 27.78
CA SER A 5 10.18 -15.71 26.38
C SER A 5 10.21 -14.28 25.83
N ILE A 6 11.29 -13.93 25.14
CA ILE A 6 11.36 -12.66 24.43
C ILE A 6 10.27 -12.76 23.37
N THR A 7 9.34 -11.82 23.47
CA THR A 7 8.20 -11.77 22.56
C THR A 7 8.70 -11.10 21.29
N ASP A 8 9.05 -11.90 20.29
CA ASP A 8 9.55 -11.37 19.01
C ASP A 8 8.42 -11.01 18.05
N SER A 9 7.16 -11.35 18.37
CA SER A 9 6.02 -11.01 17.50
C SER A 9 5.49 -9.60 17.76
N PHE A 10 5.51 -8.78 16.72
CA PHE A 10 5.11 -7.38 16.80
C PHE A 10 3.67 -7.17 17.30
N TRP A 11 2.73 -8.03 16.89
CA TRP A 11 1.34 -7.90 17.32
C TRP A 11 1.17 -8.03 18.84
N ILE A 12 1.95 -8.92 19.47
CA ILE A 12 1.93 -9.12 20.93
C ILE A 12 2.54 -7.90 21.63
N ILE A 13 3.61 -7.32 21.06
CA ILE A 13 4.24 -6.10 21.59
C ILE A 13 3.27 -4.92 21.52
N VAL A 14 2.62 -4.71 20.37
CA VAL A 14 1.65 -3.62 20.20
C VAL A 14 0.45 -3.81 21.12
N PHE A 15 -0.06 -5.04 21.21
CA PHE A 15 -1.17 -5.36 22.10
C PHE A 15 -0.80 -5.14 23.57
N GLY A 16 0.39 -5.55 23.99
CA GLY A 16 0.86 -5.34 25.36
C GLY A 16 1.09 -3.86 25.72
N LYS A 17 1.50 -3.02 24.75
CA LYS A 17 1.78 -1.60 24.98
C LYS A 17 0.57 -0.68 24.81
N ASN A 18 -0.27 -0.95 23.82
CA ASN A 18 -1.35 -0.06 23.37
C ASN A 18 -2.73 -0.73 23.37
N GLY A 19 -2.82 -1.98 23.83
CA GLY A 19 -4.06 -2.76 23.83
C GLY A 19 -4.57 -3.07 22.42
N LEU A 20 -5.85 -3.44 22.37
CA LEU A 20 -6.53 -3.78 21.13
C LEU A 20 -6.63 -2.57 20.17
N VAL A 21 -6.85 -1.36 20.69
CA VAL A 21 -7.01 -0.15 19.88
C VAL A 21 -5.74 0.15 19.08
N GLY A 22 -4.57 0.06 19.71
CA GLY A 22 -3.29 0.24 19.01
C GLY A 22 -3.05 -0.84 17.96
N LEU A 23 -3.37 -2.09 18.28
CA LEU A 23 -3.21 -3.20 17.33
C LEU A 23 -4.09 -3.02 16.09
N VAL A 24 -5.36 -2.69 16.30
CA VAL A 24 -6.32 -2.43 15.23
C VAL A 24 -5.89 -1.22 14.40
N SER A 25 -5.41 -0.15 15.03
CA SER A 25 -4.94 1.06 14.34
C SER A 25 -3.75 0.77 13.43
N VAL A 26 -2.76 0.01 13.90
CA VAL A 26 -1.61 -0.38 13.07
C VAL A 26 -2.04 -1.31 11.93
N GLY A 27 -2.96 -2.25 12.22
CA GLY A 27 -3.59 -3.08 11.19
C GLY A 27 -4.25 -2.24 10.09
N PHE A 28 -5.01 -1.21 10.46
CA PHE A 28 -5.61 -0.29 9.48
C PHE A 28 -4.56 0.45 8.66
N VAL A 29 -3.54 1.04 9.29
CA VAL A 29 -2.51 1.79 8.56
C VAL A 29 -1.80 0.94 7.50
N LEU A 30 -1.57 -0.34 7.80
CA LEU A 30 -0.85 -1.26 6.89
C LEU A 30 -1.76 -1.92 5.85
N LEU A 31 -2.97 -2.32 6.23
CA LEU A 31 -3.89 -3.09 5.36
C LEU A 31 -4.83 -2.22 4.53
N LEU A 32 -5.23 -1.05 5.03
CA LEU A 32 -6.15 -0.16 4.33
C LEU A 32 -5.66 0.28 2.94
N PRO A 33 -4.40 0.71 2.72
CA PRO A 33 -3.94 1.06 1.38
C PRO A 33 -4.03 -0.12 0.40
N ILE A 34 -3.74 -1.34 0.86
CA ILE A 34 -3.80 -2.56 0.05
C ILE A 34 -5.26 -2.84 -0.35
N LEU A 35 -6.19 -2.79 0.61
CA LEU A 35 -7.62 -3.02 0.37
C LEU A 35 -8.26 -1.96 -0.53
N VAL A 36 -7.85 -0.70 -0.39
CA VAL A 36 -8.31 0.38 -1.27
C VAL A 36 -7.79 0.17 -2.68
N LEU A 37 -6.54 -0.26 -2.84
CA LEU A 37 -5.96 -0.50 -4.15
C LEU A 37 -6.62 -1.69 -4.86
N THR A 38 -6.84 -2.81 -4.17
CA THR A 38 -7.52 -3.99 -4.74
C THR A 38 -8.98 -3.73 -5.09
N LYS A 39 -9.63 -2.76 -4.44
CA LYS A 39 -10.98 -2.31 -4.82
C LYS A 39 -11.00 -1.32 -5.98
N ARG A 40 -9.94 -0.54 -6.18
CA ARG A 40 -9.85 0.46 -7.25
C ARG A 40 -9.32 -0.10 -8.55
N LEU A 41 -8.46 -1.11 -8.48
CA LEU A 41 -7.82 -1.76 -9.61
C LEU A 41 -8.26 -3.21 -9.68
N SER A 42 -8.94 -3.58 -10.77
CA SER A 42 -9.25 -4.97 -11.07
C SER A 42 -7.98 -5.78 -11.29
N ALA A 43 -8.00 -7.08 -11.01
CA ALA A 43 -6.82 -7.94 -11.15
C ALA A 43 -6.20 -7.91 -12.56
N ALA A 44 -7.01 -7.65 -13.59
CA ALA A 44 -6.54 -7.51 -14.96
C ALA A 44 -5.71 -6.22 -15.18
N GLU A 45 -6.03 -5.15 -14.45
CA GLU A 45 -5.37 -3.86 -14.56
C GLU A 45 -4.02 -3.79 -13.83
N TRP A 46 -3.70 -4.79 -13.00
CA TRP A 46 -2.44 -4.83 -12.25
C TRP A 46 -1.23 -5.07 -13.15
N SER A 47 -1.44 -5.72 -14.30
CA SER A 47 -0.42 -5.96 -15.30
C SER A 47 -0.23 -4.78 -16.27
N LEU A 48 -1.05 -3.73 -16.18
CA LEU A 48 -0.87 -2.53 -16.99
C LEU A 48 0.39 -1.78 -16.54
N PRO A 49 1.21 -1.25 -17.47
CA PRO A 49 2.47 -0.59 -17.15
C PRO A 49 2.33 0.54 -16.12
N ASP A 50 1.22 1.29 -16.17
CA ASP A 50 0.95 2.43 -15.32
C ASP A 50 0.61 2.04 -13.86
N ASN A 51 0.10 0.81 -13.67
CA ASN A 51 -0.38 0.30 -12.38
C ASN A 51 0.56 -0.75 -11.77
N ALA A 52 1.42 -1.35 -12.58
CA ALA A 52 2.41 -2.35 -12.17
C ALA A 52 3.25 -1.95 -10.94
N PRO A 53 3.82 -0.72 -10.83
CA PRO A 53 4.59 -0.35 -9.65
C PRO A 53 3.72 -0.25 -8.38
N ALA A 54 2.47 0.22 -8.50
CA ALA A 54 1.54 0.30 -7.37
C ALA A 54 1.11 -1.08 -6.89
N ALA A 55 0.85 -2.01 -7.81
CA ALA A 55 0.55 -3.41 -7.50
C ALA A 55 1.75 -4.11 -6.84
N ALA A 56 2.95 -3.94 -7.37
CA ALA A 56 4.19 -4.50 -6.81
C ALA A 56 4.45 -3.97 -5.39
N LEU A 57 4.35 -2.66 -5.17
CA LEU A 57 4.52 -2.05 -3.85
C LEU A 57 3.46 -2.51 -2.84
N SER A 58 2.24 -2.78 -3.30
CA SER A 58 1.17 -3.33 -2.46
C SER A 58 1.48 -4.76 -1.99
N MET A 59 2.02 -5.60 -2.89
CA MET A 59 2.49 -6.94 -2.53
C MET A 59 3.68 -6.92 -1.58
N VAL A 60 4.62 -6.01 -1.81
CA VAL A 60 5.77 -5.78 -0.92
C VAL A 60 5.30 -5.36 0.47
N LEU A 61 4.37 -4.41 0.56
CA LEU A 61 3.80 -3.96 1.85
C LEU A 61 3.04 -5.10 2.55
N LEU A 62 2.30 -5.93 1.82
CA LEU A 62 1.60 -7.09 2.37
C LEU A 62 2.59 -8.12 2.94
N GLY A 63 3.60 -8.51 2.17
CA GLY A 63 4.63 -9.45 2.59
C GLY A 63 5.37 -8.96 3.83
N PHE A 64 5.76 -7.69 3.85
CA PHE A 64 6.37 -7.08 5.03
C PHE A 64 5.43 -7.01 6.22
N THR A 65 4.14 -6.73 6.03
CA THR A 65 3.18 -6.69 7.14
C THR A 65 3.06 -8.07 7.81
N ILE A 66 3.05 -9.14 7.01
CA ILE A 66 3.00 -10.52 7.52
C ILE A 66 4.30 -10.89 8.23
N ASP A 67 5.46 -10.56 7.64
CA ASP A 67 6.76 -10.78 8.26
C ASP A 67 6.87 -10.03 9.60
N CYS A 68 6.52 -8.74 9.58
CA CYS A 68 6.53 -7.90 10.76
C CYS A 68 5.57 -8.40 11.83
N LEU A 69 4.43 -9.00 11.46
CA LEU A 69 3.48 -9.54 12.43
C LEU A 69 4.14 -10.61 13.30
N VAL A 70 4.89 -11.52 12.68
CA VAL A 70 5.57 -12.63 13.35
C VAL A 70 6.89 -12.19 13.96
N ASN A 71 7.56 -11.20 13.38
CA ASN A 71 8.88 -10.69 13.77
C ASN A 71 8.89 -9.16 13.90
N ALA A 72 9.22 -8.62 15.07
CA ALA A 72 9.14 -7.21 15.39
C ALA A 72 10.27 -6.36 14.80
N MET A 73 10.40 -6.37 13.48
CA MET A 73 11.44 -5.66 12.75
C MET A 73 10.84 -4.48 11.97
N MET A 74 10.42 -3.45 12.70
CA MET A 74 9.81 -2.27 12.09
C MET A 74 10.84 -1.39 11.33
N SER A 75 10.54 -1.06 10.08
CA SER A 75 11.31 -0.17 9.21
C SER A 75 10.46 1.04 8.78
N PRO A 76 11.03 2.26 8.72
CA PRO A 76 10.35 3.45 8.22
C PRO A 76 9.80 3.30 6.79
N LEU A 77 10.39 2.42 5.99
CA LEU A 77 10.02 2.17 4.60
C LEU A 77 8.54 1.79 4.45
N TYR A 78 7.96 1.11 5.45
CA TYR A 78 6.55 0.67 5.40
C TYR A 78 5.58 1.84 5.35
N PHE A 79 5.85 2.90 6.14
CA PHE A 79 5.01 4.09 6.19
C PHE A 79 5.14 4.92 4.91
N VAL A 80 6.33 4.94 4.31
CA VAL A 80 6.57 5.60 3.02
C VAL A 80 5.79 4.90 1.91
N ILE A 81 5.86 3.57 1.84
CA ILE A 81 5.11 2.78 0.84
C ILE A 81 3.60 2.95 1.06
N ALA A 82 3.11 2.83 2.30
CA ALA A 82 1.70 3.02 2.62
C ALA A 82 1.19 4.43 2.23
N GLY A 83 1.97 5.48 2.51
CA GLY A 83 1.65 6.86 2.11
C GLY A 83 1.72 7.10 0.59
N GLY A 84 2.64 6.43 -0.11
CA GLY A 84 2.71 6.46 -1.57
C GLY A 84 1.48 5.80 -2.20
N LEU A 85 1.10 4.62 -1.71
CA LEU A 85 -0.05 3.86 -2.20
C LEU A 85 -1.38 4.56 -1.95
N ILE A 86 -1.57 5.21 -0.79
CA ILE A 86 -2.82 5.93 -0.50
C ILE A 86 -3.00 7.17 -1.42
N SER A 87 -1.88 7.77 -1.83
CA SER A 87 -1.87 8.95 -2.71
C SER A 87 -1.95 8.58 -4.20
N TYR A 88 -1.73 7.30 -4.53
CA TYR A 88 -1.71 6.82 -5.90
C TYR A 88 -3.06 7.01 -6.60
N ARG A 89 -3.02 7.57 -7.81
CA ARG A 89 -4.17 7.71 -8.69
C ARG A 89 -3.85 6.99 -10.00
N PRO A 90 -4.68 6.02 -10.42
CA PRO A 90 -4.58 5.46 -11.75
C PRO A 90 -4.70 6.58 -12.79
N ALA A 91 -3.89 6.54 -13.84
CA ALA A 91 -4.02 7.48 -14.94
C ALA A 91 -5.44 7.35 -15.53
N LEU A 92 -6.20 8.45 -15.55
CA LEU A 92 -7.40 8.53 -16.37
C LEU A 92 -6.93 8.53 -17.82
N GLU A 93 -7.65 7.86 -18.73
CA GLU A 93 -7.37 7.91 -20.17
C GLU A 93 -7.03 9.35 -20.58
N PRO A 94 -6.01 9.58 -21.42
CA PRO A 94 -5.68 10.91 -21.87
C PRO A 94 -6.94 11.52 -22.47
N VAL A 95 -7.41 12.63 -21.87
CA VAL A 95 -8.39 13.50 -22.52
C VAL A 95 -7.86 13.68 -23.93
N GLN A 96 -8.62 13.19 -24.92
CA GLN A 96 -8.38 13.48 -26.33
C GLN A 96 -8.49 15.00 -26.44
N ASP A 97 -7.37 15.68 -26.20
CA ASP A 97 -7.28 17.11 -26.41
C ASP A 97 -7.49 17.27 -27.89
N VAL A 98 -8.67 17.80 -28.14
CA VAL A 98 -9.35 17.81 -29.41
C VAL A 98 -8.39 18.32 -30.46
N SER A 99 -8.42 17.65 -31.60
CA SER A 99 -7.81 17.96 -32.89
C SER A 99 -8.19 19.35 -33.45
N LEU A 100 -8.12 20.41 -32.63
CA LEU A 100 -8.50 21.80 -32.94
C LEU A 100 -7.37 22.64 -33.56
N HIS A 101 -6.20 22.08 -33.85
CA HIS A 101 -5.11 22.83 -34.50
C HIS A 101 -4.67 22.34 -35.88
N SER A 102 -5.41 21.38 -36.49
CA SER A 102 -5.03 20.84 -37.81
C SER A 102 -5.97 21.19 -38.98
N ARG A 103 -7.01 22.03 -38.81
CA ARG A 103 -8.04 22.23 -39.86
C ARG A 103 -8.29 23.66 -40.38
N SER A 104 -7.48 24.68 -40.07
CA SER A 104 -7.77 26.04 -40.59
C SER A 104 -6.58 26.86 -41.10
N SER A 105 -5.56 26.24 -41.71
CA SER A 105 -4.54 27.00 -42.46
C SER A 105 -4.23 26.34 -43.81
N SER A 106 -5.28 26.15 -44.60
CA SER A 106 -5.18 25.98 -46.05
C SER A 106 -6.22 26.88 -46.70
N TYR A 107 -5.89 28.17 -46.81
CA TYR A 107 -6.43 29.12 -47.79
C TYR A 107 -5.35 30.16 -48.09
#